data_AF-A0A6L8TAW8-F1
#
_entry.id   AF-A0A6L8TAW8-F1
#
_cell.length_a   1.000
_cell.length_b   1.000
_cell.length_c   1.000
_cell.angle_alpha   90.00
_cell.angle_beta   90.00
_cell.angle_gamma   90.00
#
_symmetry.space_group_name_H-M   'P 1'
#
loop_
_entity.id
_entity.type
_entity.pdbx_description
1 polymer ?
#
loop_
_entity_poly.entity_id
_entity_poly.type
_entity_poly.pdbx_seq_one_letter_code
_entity_poly.pdbx_strand_id
1 'polypeptide(L)'
;MIKREDILHKTTYVWKENEKYTSIIKNDGSRVILNKKDSDIWKIINDDDTVDDIIRHMKDTMSANQVEDRLEEFIKIGIITNEDMFWGDDLL
;
A
#
# COMPACT_ATOMS: atom_id res chain seq x y z
N MET A 1 -10.65 5.22 -8.99
CA MET A 1 -10.47 3.86 -9.52
C MET A 1 -9.04 3.75 -9.96
N ILE A 2 -8.29 2.84 -9.35
CA ILE A 2 -6.89 2.60 -9.71
C ILE A 2 -6.81 1.90 -11.06
N LYS A 3 -5.77 2.14 -11.84
CA LYS A 3 -5.49 1.39 -13.07
C LYS A 3 -4.41 0.36 -12.83
N ARG A 4 -4.31 -0.62 -13.73
CA ARG A 4 -3.36 -1.73 -13.59
C ARG A 4 -1.91 -1.31 -13.79
N GLU A 5 -1.72 -0.29 -14.60
CA GLU A 5 -0.43 0.35 -14.87
C GLU A 5 -0.01 1.38 -13.80
N ASP A 6 -0.89 1.72 -12.86
CA ASP A 6 -0.55 2.68 -11.81
C ASP A 6 0.55 2.09 -10.91
N ILE A 7 1.57 2.90 -10.62
CA ILE A 7 2.60 2.59 -9.63
C ILE A 7 2.11 3.07 -8.27
N LEU A 8 2.31 2.26 -7.22
CA LEU A 8 1.83 2.57 -5.88
C LEU A 8 2.98 2.85 -4.91
N HIS A 9 2.86 3.93 -4.16
CA HIS A 9 3.85 4.39 -3.19
C HIS A 9 3.33 4.27 -1.77
N LYS A 10 4.16 3.83 -0.83
CA LYS A 10 3.82 3.86 0.60
C LYS A 10 3.97 5.29 1.12
N THR A 11 2.92 5.82 1.74
CA THR A 11 2.90 7.18 2.31
C THR A 11 3.16 7.21 3.83
N THR A 12 3.54 6.06 4.40
CA THR A 12 3.50 5.81 5.84
C THR A 12 4.66 4.96 6.32
N TYR A 13 4.89 4.95 7.64
CA TYR A 13 5.96 4.17 8.26
C TYR A 13 5.41 3.05 9.16
N VAL A 14 6.13 1.92 9.17
CA VAL A 14 5.81 0.79 10.07
C VAL A 14 6.26 1.12 11.48
N TRP A 15 5.32 1.03 12.43
CA TRP A 15 5.61 1.16 13.86
C TRP A 15 5.82 -0.20 14.53
N LYS A 16 4.99 -1.19 14.20
CA LYS A 16 5.07 -2.52 14.78
C LYS A 16 4.52 -3.59 13.85
N GLU A 17 5.21 -4.71 13.77
CA GLU A 17 4.82 -5.87 13.00
C GLU A 17 4.83 -7.15 13.86
N ASN A 18 3.89 -8.05 13.61
CA ASN A 18 3.95 -9.45 14.04
C ASN A 18 3.16 -10.33 13.07
N GLU A 19 3.13 -11.64 13.32
CA GLU A 19 2.48 -12.62 12.45
C GLU A 19 0.98 -12.38 12.20
N LYS A 20 0.30 -11.65 13.09
CA LYS A 20 -1.15 -11.42 13.05
C LYS A 20 -1.54 -10.05 12.48
N TYR A 21 -0.72 -9.02 12.66
CA TYR A 21 -1.05 -7.66 12.25
C TYR A 21 0.17 -6.78 12.02
N THR A 22 -0.05 -5.72 11.23
CA THR A 22 0.89 -4.61 11.05
C THR A 22 0.24 -3.34 11.56
N SER A 23 1.00 -2.56 12.33
CA SER A 23 0.59 -1.27 12.86
C SER A 23 1.38 -0.18 12.17
N ILE A 24 0.67 0.73 11.52
CA ILE A 24 1.22 1.80 10.69
C ILE A 24 0.87 3.13 11.34
N ILE A 25 1.81 4.08 11.27
CA ILE A 25 1.59 5.47 11.66
C ILE A 25 1.59 6.31 10.39
N LYS A 26 0.51 7.05 10.21
CA LYS A 26 0.34 8.01 9.13
C LYS A 26 1.06 9.32 9.44
N ASN A 27 1.32 10.12 8.41
CA ASN A 27 2.00 11.42 8.54
C ASN A 27 1.22 12.42 9.41
N ASP A 28 -0.10 12.28 9.49
CA ASP A 28 -0.97 13.05 10.39
C ASP A 28 -0.93 12.57 11.85
N GLY A 29 -0.10 11.57 12.17
CA GLY A 29 0.03 10.96 13.49
C GLY A 29 -1.06 9.93 13.82
N SER A 30 -2.05 9.72 12.95
CA SER A 30 -3.07 8.70 13.15
C SER A 30 -2.50 7.28 12.94
N ARG A 31 -3.13 6.30 13.61
CA ARG A 31 -2.71 4.90 13.59
C ARG A 31 -3.68 4.04 12.80
N VAL A 32 -3.14 3.22 11.90
CA VAL A 32 -3.89 2.19 11.16
C VAL A 32 -3.37 0.80 11.58
N ILE A 33 -4.30 -0.14 11.81
CA ILE A 33 -3.97 -1.53 12.11
C ILE A 33 -4.47 -2.39 10.95
N LEU A 34 -3.53 -3.02 10.24
CA LEU A 34 -3.82 -3.97 9.19
C LEU A 34 -3.88 -5.38 9.77
N ASN A 35 -4.92 -6.13 9.42
CA ASN A 35 -4.95 -7.57 9.68
C ASN A 35 -3.87 -8.28 8.85
N LYS A 36 -3.72 -9.60 9.04
CA LYS A 36 -2.71 -10.38 8.32
C LYS A 36 -2.80 -10.25 6.79
N LYS A 37 -3.99 -10.39 6.20
CA LYS A 37 -4.18 -10.33 4.75
C LYS A 37 -3.78 -8.97 4.19
N ASP A 38 -4.26 -7.91 4.84
CA ASP A 38 -3.93 -6.54 4.45
C ASP A 38 -2.44 -6.22 4.66
N SER A 39 -1.85 -6.79 5.71
CA SER A 39 -0.41 -6.68 5.96
C SER A 39 0.40 -7.32 4.84
N ASP A 40 -0.02 -8.49 4.36
CA ASP A 40 0.70 -9.22 3.31
C ASP A 40 0.64 -8.43 1.98
N ILE A 41 -0.50 -7.84 1.62
CA ILE A 41 -0.63 -6.92 0.47
C ILE A 41 0.24 -5.68 0.67
N TRP A 42 0.11 -4.99 1.81
CA TRP A 42 0.80 -3.71 2.02
C TRP A 42 2.32 -3.87 1.98
N LYS A 43 2.86 -4.99 2.49
CA LYS A 43 4.31 -5.22 2.54
C LYS A 43 4.95 -5.36 1.17
N ILE A 44 4.25 -5.95 0.20
CA ILE A 44 4.80 -6.18 -1.14
C ILE A 44 4.79 -4.93 -2.03
N ILE A 45 4.07 -3.87 -1.64
CA ILE A 45 4.04 -2.61 -2.41
C ILE A 45 5.39 -1.91 -2.29
N ASN A 46 6.07 -1.68 -3.41
CA ASN A 46 7.29 -0.85 -3.49
C ASN A 46 7.14 0.21 -4.57
N ASP A 47 8.00 1.23 -4.52
CA ASP A 47 7.90 2.44 -5.35
C ASP A 47 8.03 2.21 -6.87
N ASP A 48 8.34 0.99 -7.31
CA ASP A 48 8.43 0.61 -8.73
C ASP A 48 7.38 -0.43 -9.15
N ASP A 49 6.57 -0.95 -8.21
CA ASP A 49 5.62 -2.02 -8.49
C ASP A 49 4.29 -1.47 -9.00
N THR A 50 3.85 -1.95 -10.16
CA THR A 50 2.52 -1.63 -10.68
C THR A 50 1.43 -2.42 -9.95
N VAL A 51 0.17 -1.98 -10.07
CA VAL A 51 -0.99 -2.75 -9.58
C VAL A 51 -1.01 -4.17 -10.16
N ASP A 52 -0.66 -4.37 -11.44
CA ASP A 52 -0.58 -5.71 -12.04
C ASP A 52 0.52 -6.59 -11.43
N ASP A 53 1.66 -6.00 -11.05
CA ASP A 53 2.74 -6.72 -10.35
C ASP A 53 2.27 -7.18 -8.95
N ILE A 54 1.61 -6.30 -8.21
CA ILE A 54 1.03 -6.61 -6.90
C ILE A 54 -0.02 -7.73 -7.01
N ILE A 55 -0.90 -7.67 -8.01
CA ILE A 55 -1.88 -8.72 -8.31
C ILE A 55 -1.16 -10.06 -8.60
N ARG A 56 -0.09 -10.02 -9.39
CA ARG A 56 0.70 -11.22 -9.73
C ARG A 56 1.36 -11.84 -8.50
N HIS A 57 1.84 -11.03 -7.56
CA HIS A 57 2.39 -11.51 -6.29
C HIS A 57 1.33 -12.16 -5.40
N MET A 58 0.09 -11.67 -5.44
CA MET A 58 -1.01 -12.16 -4.60
C MET A 58 -1.87 -13.27 -5.23
N LYS A 59 -1.60 -13.64 -6.49
CA LYS A 59 -2.45 -14.54 -7.30
C LYS A 59 -2.83 -15.86 -6.63
N ASP A 60 -1.95 -16.41 -5.79
CA ASP A 60 -2.16 -17.71 -5.12
C ASP A 60 -2.99 -17.57 -3.83
N THR A 61 -3.29 -16.34 -3.42
CA THR A 61 -3.98 -16.02 -2.15
C THR A 61 -5.29 -15.26 -2.36
N MET A 62 -5.40 -14.45 -3.41
CA MET A 62 -6.54 -13.56 -3.65
C MET A 62 -6.76 -13.38 -5.17
N SER A 63 -8.02 -13.13 -5.56
CA SER A 63 -8.31 -12.76 -6.96
C SER A 63 -7.86 -11.32 -7.25
N ALA A 64 -7.66 -11.00 -8.53
CA ALA A 64 -7.28 -9.66 -8.97
C ALA A 64 -8.24 -8.58 -8.43
N ASN A 65 -9.55 -8.76 -8.59
CA ASN A 65 -10.55 -7.81 -8.09
C ASN A 65 -10.47 -7.62 -6.57
N GLN A 66 -10.20 -8.69 -5.81
CA GLN A 66 -10.04 -8.56 -4.37
C GLN A 66 -8.81 -7.74 -4.01
N VAL A 67 -7.70 -7.88 -4.75
CA VAL A 67 -6.51 -7.06 -4.54
C VAL A 67 -6.80 -5.61 -4.90
N GLU A 68 -7.42 -5.35 -6.06
CA GLU A 68 -7.84 -4.01 -6.50
C GLU A 68 -8.71 -3.32 -5.43
N ASP A 69 -9.75 -4.00 -4.93
CA ASP A 69 -10.63 -3.48 -3.86
C ASP A 69 -9.87 -3.09 -2.58
N ARG A 70 -8.84 -3.87 -2.19
CA ARG A 70 -8.02 -3.54 -1.00
C ARG A 70 -7.10 -2.35 -1.27
N LEU A 71 -6.49 -2.27 -2.44
CA LEU A 71 -5.62 -1.17 -2.83
C LEU A 71 -6.39 0.16 -2.90
N GLU A 72 -7.63 0.15 -3.42
CA GLU A 72 -8.50 1.33 -3.38
C GLU A 72 -8.81 1.79 -1.95
N GLU A 73 -9.08 0.85 -1.04
CA GLU A 73 -9.31 1.20 0.37
C GLU A 73 -8.02 1.74 1.02
N PHE A 74 -6.85 1.21 0.67
CA PHE A 74 -5.56 1.71 1.17
C PHE A 74 -5.28 3.15 0.73
N ILE A 75 -5.60 3.51 -0.52
CA ILE A 75 -5.53 4.88 -1.02
C ILE A 75 -6.51 5.76 -0.24
N LYS A 76 -7.76 5.32 -0.09
CA LYS A 76 -8.81 6.07 0.60
C LYS A 76 -8.48 6.37 2.06
N ILE A 77 -7.83 5.43 2.77
CA ILE A 77 -7.38 5.66 4.15
C ILE A 77 -6.01 6.35 4.23
N GLY A 78 -5.37 6.57 3.08
CA GLY A 78 -4.13 7.33 2.94
C GLY A 78 -2.89 6.60 3.47
N ILE A 79 -2.80 5.28 3.29
CA ILE A 79 -1.59 4.51 3.65
C ILE A 79 -0.70 4.17 2.46
N ILE A 80 -1.23 4.35 1.24
CA ILE A 80 -0.52 4.34 -0.04
C ILE A 80 -1.08 5.45 -0.95
N THR A 81 -0.41 5.75 -2.06
CA THR A 81 -0.89 6.65 -3.11
C THR A 81 -0.47 6.15 -4.49
N ASN A 82 -1.24 6.48 -5.53
CA ASN A 82 -0.86 6.31 -6.94
C ASN A 82 -0.52 7.67 -7.62
N GLU A 83 -0.47 8.73 -6.83
CA GLU A 83 -0.03 10.05 -7.30
C GLU A 83 1.49 10.09 -7.34
N ASP A 84 2.05 10.75 -8.36
CA ASP A 84 3.49 11.02 -8.46
C ASP A 84 3.96 11.70 -7.18
N MET A 85 4.67 10.96 -6.34
CA MET A 85 5.29 11.53 -5.16
C MET A 85 6.55 12.26 -5.61
N PHE A 86 6.42 13.56 -5.86
CA PHE A 86 7.56 14.44 -6.01
C PHE A 86 8.34 14.43 -4.68
N TRP A 87 9.38 13.62 -4.59
CA TRP A 87 10.40 13.71 -3.54
C TRP A 87 11.19 14.99 -3.81
N GLY A 88 10.61 16.13 -3.45
CA GLY A 88 11.18 17.44 -3.73
C GLY A 88 12.60 17.55 -3.17
N ASP A 89 13.57 17.66 -4.08
CA ASP A 89 14.87 18.28 -3.85
C ASP A 89 14.73 19.83 -3.72
N ASP A 90 13.59 20.33 -3.24
CA ASP A 90 13.34 21.76 -2.99
C ASP A 90 13.67 22.13 -1.54
N LEU A 91 14.85 21.70 -1.10
CA LEU A 91 15.59 22.26 0.04
C LEU A 91 16.99 22.66 -0.45
N LEU A 92 17.07 23.64 -1.37
CA LEU A 92 18.30 24.38 -1.70
C LEU A 92 18.06 25.88 -1.55
#